data_AF-A0A2P1QUU0-F1
#
_entry.id   AF-A0A2P1QUU0-F1
#
_cell.length_a   1.000
_cell.length_b   1.000
_cell.length_c   1.000
_cell.angle_alpha   90.00
_cell.angle_beta   90.00
_cell.angle_gamma   90.00
#
_symmetry.space_group_name_H-M   'P 1'
#
loop_
_entity.id
_entity.type
_entity.pdbx_description
1 polymer ?
#
loop_
_entity_poly.entity_id
_entity_poly.type
_entity_poly.pdbx_seq_one_letter_code
_entity_poly.pdbx_strand_id
1 'polypeptide(L)'
;MSTSDLFSSFIENLAISNMESISSRYGEITAALNKEFRNTDSKFANTLQVGSFGRKTGINGISDLDILYFMPKGKWDTYKDSKQLNLLQDVKSAILKRYPKTEVRVDRLVVTIIYTDFHIEVQPVFEQDDGSFKYPDTKDGGNWKITKPREEMEAVSKLDADKNSNLKRLCKMARAWKNKHGVEMGGLLIDTLAYNFLSSTDNYDTKSFNSYGELNRDFFQFLLEQPEQDYYRAPGSNQNVRVKKQFQKKAKKAYDLCVKAIEAKDEAGVNDKWKKVFGRPFPSNIESTSDSIQKTDSTLWTNTEQFIEDQYPIDIRYDMSIDCNVNQDGFRESTLRQMIDKKYPLLPKKTLEFRITFINVPGSYEIYWKILNRGEEAQKRNQVRGQIIKDSGSCEKVEQTLFKGDHVVECYAIKNGILVAKDRIHVPISLNG
;
A
#
# COMPACT_ATOMS: atom_id res chain seq x y z
N MET A 1 27.04 -6.94 2.09
CA MET A 1 26.10 -6.99 3.23
C MET A 1 25.55 -8.40 3.33
N SER A 2 25.44 -8.98 4.52
CA SER A 2 24.83 -10.30 4.70
C SER A 2 23.30 -10.24 4.47
N THR A 3 22.65 -11.39 4.26
CA THR A 3 21.18 -11.49 4.22
C THR A 3 20.55 -10.85 5.46
N SER A 4 21.15 -11.07 6.64
CA SER A 4 20.69 -10.49 7.90
C SER A 4 20.72 -8.96 7.87
N ASP A 5 21.83 -8.37 7.41
CA ASP A 5 21.98 -6.90 7.35
C ASP A 5 20.97 -6.27 6.39
N LEU A 6 20.79 -6.90 5.22
CA LEU A 6 19.85 -6.42 4.20
C LEU A 6 18.41 -6.39 4.72
N PHE A 7 17.96 -7.48 5.35
CA PHE A 7 16.60 -7.55 5.88
C PHE A 7 16.41 -6.74 7.16
N SER A 8 17.43 -6.58 8.01
CA SER A 8 17.36 -5.66 9.15
C SER A 8 17.18 -4.21 8.67
N SER A 9 18.05 -3.77 7.74
CA SER A 9 17.98 -2.44 7.12
C SER A 9 16.65 -2.21 6.42
N PHE A 10 16.13 -3.23 5.73
CA PHE A 10 14.81 -3.15 5.11
C PHE A 10 13.69 -2.93 6.15
N ILE A 11 13.68 -3.68 7.25
CA ILE A 11 12.68 -3.48 8.32
C ILE A 11 12.80 -2.10 8.96
N GLU A 12 14.01 -1.57 9.13
CA GLU A 12 14.26 -0.20 9.60
C GLU A 12 13.71 0.84 8.63
N ASN A 13 13.95 0.68 7.32
CA ASN A 13 13.41 1.56 6.28
C ASN A 13 11.87 1.55 6.20
N LEU A 14 11.22 0.51 6.72
CA LEU A 14 9.76 0.42 6.81
C LEU A 14 9.20 1.09 8.08
N ALA A 15 10.04 1.54 9.02
CA ALA A 15 9.58 2.19 10.24
C ALA A 15 8.88 3.53 9.94
N ILE A 16 7.80 3.82 10.67
CA ILE A 16 7.03 5.06 10.50
C ILE A 16 7.86 6.23 11.01
N SER A 17 8.27 7.11 10.09
CA SER A 17 9.19 8.23 10.37
C SER A 17 8.54 9.39 11.12
N ASN A 18 7.24 9.61 10.96
CA ASN A 18 6.50 10.75 11.51
C ASN A 18 5.68 10.41 12.78
N MET A 19 6.15 9.45 13.59
CA MET A 19 5.40 8.92 14.74
C MET A 19 5.04 10.00 15.79
N GLU A 20 5.91 10.96 16.04
CA GLU A 20 5.65 12.06 16.98
C GLU A 20 4.52 12.98 16.48
N SER A 21 4.51 13.30 15.19
CA SER A 21 3.45 14.09 14.56
C SER A 21 2.11 13.37 14.66
N ILE A 22 2.08 12.07 14.34
CA ILE A 22 0.89 11.22 14.48
C ILE A 22 0.38 11.21 15.93
N SER A 23 1.27 10.98 16.90
CA SER A 23 0.93 10.97 18.32
C SER A 23 0.37 12.31 18.80
N SER A 24 0.97 13.42 18.37
CA SER A 24 0.49 14.78 18.64
C SER A 24 -0.93 14.97 18.08
N ARG A 25 -1.19 14.59 16.82
CA ARG A 25 -2.52 14.71 16.20
C ARG A 25 -3.58 13.87 16.90
N TYR A 26 -3.25 12.62 17.28
CA TYR A 26 -4.15 11.82 18.11
C TYR A 26 -4.48 12.52 19.43
N GLY A 27 -3.46 13.03 20.13
CA GLY A 27 -3.65 13.70 21.41
C GLY A 27 -4.54 14.95 21.33
N GLU A 28 -4.37 15.74 20.28
CA GLU A 28 -5.18 16.94 20.00
C GLU A 28 -6.65 16.58 19.71
N ILE A 29 -6.91 15.55 18.89
CA ILE A 29 -8.26 15.05 18.63
C ILE A 29 -8.90 14.51 19.93
N THR A 30 -8.16 13.69 20.68
CA THR A 30 -8.62 13.14 21.97
C THR A 30 -9.00 14.25 22.95
N ALA A 31 -8.18 15.30 23.06
CA ALA A 31 -8.48 16.45 23.91
C ALA A 31 -9.74 17.21 23.47
N ALA A 32 -9.94 17.42 22.17
CA ALA A 32 -11.15 18.08 21.65
C ALA A 32 -12.42 17.31 22.05
N LEU A 33 -12.41 15.98 21.88
CA LEU A 33 -13.55 15.13 22.20
C LEU A 33 -13.78 15.01 23.71
N ASN A 34 -12.71 14.86 24.50
CA ASN A 34 -12.80 14.85 25.96
C ASN A 34 -13.32 16.18 26.52
N LYS A 35 -12.96 17.31 25.90
CA LYS A 35 -13.48 18.61 26.32
C LYS A 35 -14.99 18.68 26.12
N GLU A 36 -15.48 18.26 24.97
CA GLU A 36 -16.91 18.33 24.64
C GLU A 36 -17.76 17.33 25.42
N PHE A 37 -17.36 16.06 25.47
CA PHE A 37 -18.21 15.00 26.03
C PHE A 37 -17.99 14.75 27.52
N ARG A 38 -16.90 15.25 28.10
CA ARG A 38 -16.48 14.94 29.48
C ARG A 38 -15.96 16.13 30.27
N ASN A 39 -15.84 17.32 29.67
CA ASN A 39 -15.26 18.51 30.30
C ASN A 39 -13.84 18.29 30.85
N THR A 40 -13.02 17.46 30.20
CA THR A 40 -11.60 17.26 30.55
C THR A 40 -10.69 17.58 29.38
N ASP A 41 -9.42 17.93 29.66
CA ASP A 41 -8.43 18.26 28.64
C ASP A 41 -7.41 17.13 28.41
N SER A 42 -7.74 15.89 28.80
CA SER A 42 -6.85 14.73 28.63
C SER A 42 -6.60 14.41 27.16
N LYS A 43 -5.33 14.24 26.79
CA LYS A 43 -4.88 13.84 25.45
C LYS A 43 -4.82 12.33 25.23
N PHE A 44 -5.07 11.52 26.27
CA PHE A 44 -4.83 10.07 26.22
C PHE A 44 -6.03 9.23 26.65
N ALA A 45 -6.86 9.75 27.55
CA ALA A 45 -7.98 9.00 28.10
C ALA A 45 -9.12 8.84 27.08
N ASN A 46 -9.88 7.75 27.25
CA ASN A 46 -11.10 7.44 26.49
C ASN A 46 -10.88 7.21 24.99
N THR A 47 -9.67 6.80 24.61
CA THR A 47 -9.38 6.44 23.22
C THR A 47 -8.57 5.17 23.10
N LEU A 48 -8.67 4.53 21.94
CA LEU A 48 -7.84 3.41 21.56
C LEU A 48 -7.41 3.57 20.10
N GLN A 49 -6.11 3.62 19.86
CA GLN A 49 -5.55 3.57 18.51
C GLN A 49 -5.67 2.13 17.99
N VAL A 50 -6.33 1.96 16.85
CA VAL A 50 -6.64 0.66 16.27
C VAL A 50 -6.06 0.56 14.85
N GLY A 51 -6.58 -0.35 14.02
CA GLY A 51 -6.06 -0.53 12.68
C GLY A 51 -4.63 -1.06 12.64
N SER A 52 -3.94 -0.84 11.53
CA SER A 52 -2.54 -1.27 11.39
C SER A 52 -1.59 -0.53 12.32
N PHE A 53 -1.94 0.69 12.75
CA PHE A 53 -1.16 1.42 13.73
C PHE A 53 -1.25 0.76 15.11
N GLY A 54 -2.47 0.49 15.60
CA GLY A 54 -2.71 -0.21 16.86
C GLY A 54 -2.13 -1.64 16.90
N ARG A 55 -2.23 -2.38 15.79
CA ARG A 55 -1.60 -3.71 15.65
C ARG A 55 -0.08 -3.68 15.44
N LYS A 56 0.51 -2.48 15.27
CA LYS A 56 1.93 -2.26 14.97
C LYS A 56 2.42 -2.94 13.68
N THR A 57 1.53 -3.08 12.70
CA THR A 57 1.79 -3.68 11.37
C THR A 57 1.91 -2.64 10.26
N GLY A 58 1.63 -1.37 10.54
CA GLY A 58 1.82 -0.25 9.60
C GLY A 58 3.28 -0.04 9.20
N ILE A 59 3.48 0.50 8.01
CA ILE A 59 4.79 0.88 7.46
C ILE A 59 4.85 2.39 7.21
N ASN A 60 6.05 2.92 6.96
CA ASN A 60 6.25 4.32 6.58
C ASN A 60 5.33 4.75 5.43
N GLY A 61 4.79 5.96 5.50
CA GLY A 61 3.76 6.43 4.56
C GLY A 61 2.35 5.89 4.84
N ILE A 62 2.11 5.32 6.03
CA ILE A 62 0.75 4.98 6.49
C ILE A 62 -0.15 6.22 6.37
N SER A 63 -1.30 6.01 5.73
CA SER A 63 -2.22 7.11 5.43
C SER A 63 -3.58 6.97 6.11
N ASP A 64 -4.01 5.75 6.46
CA ASP A 64 -5.17 5.45 7.32
C ASP A 64 -4.73 5.26 8.77
N LEU A 65 -5.14 6.20 9.62
CA LEU A 65 -4.91 6.14 11.06
C LEU A 65 -6.25 6.05 11.78
N ASP A 66 -6.53 4.90 12.40
CA ASP A 66 -7.81 4.64 13.05
C ASP A 66 -7.74 4.87 14.57
N ILE A 67 -8.72 5.59 15.11
CA ILE A 67 -8.89 5.77 16.54
C ILE A 67 -10.35 5.57 16.96
N LEU A 68 -10.56 4.74 17.98
CA LEU A 68 -11.83 4.67 18.68
C LEU A 68 -11.88 5.76 19.75
N TYR A 69 -12.98 6.49 19.82
CA TYR A 69 -13.31 7.38 20.95
C TYR A 69 -14.44 6.78 21.78
N PHE A 70 -14.18 6.52 23.06
CA PHE A 70 -15.13 5.89 23.97
C PHE A 70 -16.14 6.92 24.47
N MET A 71 -17.35 6.89 23.91
CA MET A 71 -18.45 7.74 24.33
C MET A 71 -18.87 7.44 25.77
N PRO A 72 -19.24 8.46 26.57
CA PRO A 72 -19.77 8.22 27.91
C PRO A 72 -21.02 7.33 27.86
N LYS A 73 -21.11 6.31 28.74
CA LYS A 73 -22.24 5.37 28.78
C LYS A 73 -23.60 6.08 28.84
N GLY A 74 -23.71 7.15 29.63
CA GLY A 74 -24.94 7.95 29.76
C GLY A 74 -25.38 8.72 28.49
N LYS A 75 -24.53 8.79 27.44
CA LYS A 75 -24.91 9.36 26.15
C LYS A 75 -25.60 8.34 25.22
N TRP A 76 -25.68 7.07 25.60
CA TRP A 76 -26.30 6.03 24.77
C TRP A 76 -27.74 6.38 24.38
N ASP A 77 -28.58 6.75 25.35
CA ASP A 77 -29.98 7.12 25.08
C ASP A 77 -30.13 8.39 24.22
N THR A 78 -29.08 9.21 24.12
CA THR A 78 -29.07 10.35 23.20
C THR A 78 -28.99 9.90 21.75
N TYR A 79 -28.27 8.81 21.44
CA TYR A 79 -27.89 8.44 20.06
C TYR A 79 -28.43 7.08 19.57
N LYS A 80 -28.96 6.23 20.46
CA LYS A 80 -29.28 4.83 20.12
C LYS A 80 -30.29 4.67 18.98
N ASP A 81 -31.29 5.54 18.90
CA ASP A 81 -32.43 5.43 17.98
C ASP A 81 -32.30 6.37 16.77
N SER A 82 -31.91 5.83 15.61
CA SER A 82 -31.81 6.55 14.32
C SER A 82 -30.98 7.85 14.35
N LYS A 83 -29.98 7.93 15.24
CA LYS A 83 -29.17 9.13 15.50
C LYS A 83 -27.66 8.91 15.32
N GLN A 84 -27.29 7.86 14.59
CA GLN A 84 -25.89 7.57 14.23
C GLN A 84 -25.25 8.74 13.48
N LEU A 85 -25.98 9.36 12.55
CA LEU A 85 -25.50 10.54 11.84
C LEU A 85 -25.32 11.72 12.79
N ASN A 86 -26.26 11.96 13.72
CA ASN A 86 -26.13 13.02 14.72
C ASN A 86 -24.88 12.82 15.58
N LEU A 87 -24.59 11.60 16.04
CA LEU A 87 -23.36 11.30 16.77
C LEU A 87 -22.12 11.70 15.96
N LEU A 88 -22.05 11.32 14.69
CA LEU A 88 -20.90 11.67 13.84
C LEU A 88 -20.81 13.18 13.60
N GLN A 89 -21.94 13.89 13.45
CA GLN A 89 -21.95 15.35 13.30
C GLN A 89 -21.52 16.07 14.59
N ASP A 90 -21.91 15.57 15.76
CA ASP A 90 -21.51 16.13 17.05
C ASP A 90 -20.01 15.92 17.30
N VAL A 91 -19.47 14.75 16.92
CA VAL A 91 -18.02 14.48 16.94
C VAL A 91 -17.26 15.42 15.98
N LYS A 92 -17.75 15.59 14.75
CA LYS A 92 -17.18 16.56 13.80
C LYS A 92 -17.19 17.98 14.37
N SER A 93 -18.31 18.39 14.96
CA SER A 93 -18.49 19.73 15.53
C SER A 93 -17.54 19.97 16.70
N ALA A 94 -17.35 18.97 17.57
CA ALA A 94 -16.39 19.03 18.68
C ALA A 94 -14.96 19.27 18.20
N ILE A 95 -14.55 18.58 17.13
CA ILE A 95 -13.21 18.74 16.54
C ILE A 95 -13.06 20.13 15.91
N LEU A 96 -14.03 20.59 15.12
CA LEU A 96 -13.99 21.89 14.46
C LEU A 96 -14.04 23.08 15.43
N LYS A 97 -14.69 22.94 16.58
CA LYS A 97 -14.71 23.96 17.64
C LYS A 97 -13.30 24.28 18.15
N ARG A 98 -12.40 23.29 18.15
CA ARG A 98 -11.00 23.46 18.54
C ARG A 98 -10.08 23.73 17.35
N TYR A 99 -10.35 23.14 16.19
CA TYR A 99 -9.54 23.27 14.97
C TYR A 99 -10.39 23.69 13.76
N PRO A 100 -10.82 24.96 13.69
CA PRO A 100 -11.82 25.42 12.71
C PRO A 100 -11.31 25.46 11.25
N LYS A 101 -9.98 25.43 11.04
CA LYS A 101 -9.36 25.44 9.71
C LYS A 101 -9.07 24.03 9.17
N THR A 102 -9.28 22.99 9.96
CA THR A 102 -8.99 21.62 9.55
C THR A 102 -10.13 21.08 8.69
N GLU A 103 -9.79 20.36 7.62
CA GLU A 103 -10.79 19.68 6.81
C GLU A 103 -11.28 18.42 7.55
N VAL A 104 -12.59 18.38 7.84
CA VAL A 104 -13.24 17.28 8.56
C VAL A 104 -14.51 16.83 7.85
N ARG A 105 -14.59 15.54 7.53
CA ARG A 105 -15.71 14.91 6.82
C ARG A 105 -16.40 13.87 7.71
N VAL A 106 -17.72 13.78 7.61
CA VAL A 106 -18.48 12.65 8.16
C VAL A 106 -18.59 11.60 7.05
N ASP A 107 -18.08 10.41 7.33
CA ASP A 107 -18.23 9.22 6.49
C ASP A 107 -19.28 8.28 7.09
N ARG A 108 -19.56 7.16 6.41
CA ARG A 108 -20.61 6.23 6.81
C ARG A 108 -20.49 5.73 8.26
N LEU A 109 -19.26 5.47 8.71
CA LEU A 109 -18.94 4.80 9.97
C LEU A 109 -18.09 5.65 10.94
N VAL A 110 -17.51 6.74 10.45
CA VAL A 110 -16.41 7.47 11.10
C VAL A 110 -16.45 8.96 10.75
N VAL A 111 -15.71 9.76 11.52
CA VAL A 111 -15.37 11.14 11.18
C VAL A 111 -13.92 11.18 10.73
N THR A 112 -13.67 11.64 9.51
CA THR A 112 -12.35 11.65 8.88
C THR A 112 -11.76 13.05 8.93
N ILE A 113 -10.58 13.17 9.53
CA ILE A 113 -9.78 14.40 9.62
C ILE A 113 -8.65 14.30 8.61
N ILE A 114 -8.60 15.23 7.65
CA ILE A 114 -7.66 15.18 6.53
C ILE A 114 -6.47 16.09 6.83
N TYR A 115 -5.26 15.52 6.78
CA TYR A 115 -3.98 16.24 6.78
C TYR A 115 -3.29 16.08 5.42
N THR A 116 -2.15 16.76 5.24
CA THR A 116 -1.39 16.73 3.97
C THR A 116 -1.00 15.31 3.55
N ASP A 117 -0.45 14.51 4.48
CA ASP A 117 0.19 13.22 4.15
C ASP A 117 -0.59 11.99 4.68
N PHE A 118 -1.63 12.20 5.48
CA PHE A 118 -2.43 11.14 6.09
C PHE A 118 -3.80 11.67 6.52
N HIS A 119 -4.71 10.77 6.85
CA HIS A 119 -5.98 11.09 7.50
C HIS A 119 -6.13 10.28 8.80
N ILE A 120 -6.86 10.84 9.75
CA ILE A 120 -7.27 10.13 10.96
C ILE A 120 -8.77 9.87 10.90
N GLU A 121 -9.18 8.61 10.99
CA GLU A 121 -10.57 8.17 11.11
C GLU A 121 -10.92 7.99 12.59
N VAL A 122 -11.81 8.86 13.09
CA VAL A 122 -12.34 8.79 14.45
C VAL A 122 -13.66 8.03 14.42
N GLN A 123 -13.71 6.90 15.10
CA GLN A 123 -14.93 6.13 15.30
C GLN A 123 -15.44 6.32 16.74
N PRO A 124 -16.52 7.07 16.97
CA PRO A 124 -17.14 7.13 18.28
C PRO A 124 -17.83 5.80 18.59
N VAL A 125 -17.57 5.25 19.77
CA VAL A 125 -18.06 3.93 20.16
C VAL A 125 -18.61 3.88 21.57
N PHE A 126 -19.51 2.92 21.80
CA PHE A 126 -19.99 2.56 23.13
C PHE A 126 -19.43 1.19 23.52
N GLU A 127 -18.62 1.14 24.56
CA GLU A 127 -18.07 -0.10 25.12
C GLU A 127 -19.19 -0.95 25.74
N GLN A 128 -19.21 -2.24 25.41
CA GLN A 128 -20.14 -3.24 25.93
C GLN A 128 -19.49 -4.00 27.10
N ASP A 129 -20.29 -4.75 27.87
CA ASP A 129 -19.79 -5.47 29.06
C ASP A 129 -18.81 -6.60 28.72
N ASP A 130 -18.88 -7.16 27.50
CA ASP A 130 -17.94 -8.16 26.99
C ASP A 130 -16.63 -7.55 26.44
N GLY A 131 -16.46 -6.23 26.55
CA GLY A 131 -15.30 -5.51 26.04
C GLY A 131 -15.33 -5.22 24.53
N SER A 132 -16.40 -5.62 23.83
CA SER A 132 -16.64 -5.23 22.44
C SER A 132 -17.17 -3.79 22.35
N PHE A 133 -17.25 -3.24 21.14
CA PHE A 133 -17.68 -1.88 20.91
C PHE A 133 -18.83 -1.80 19.91
N LYS A 134 -19.90 -1.09 20.29
CA LYS A 134 -20.91 -0.63 19.35
C LYS A 134 -20.44 0.62 18.63
N TYR A 135 -20.51 0.63 17.30
CA TYR A 135 -20.17 1.79 16.47
C TYR A 135 -21.31 2.14 15.49
N PRO A 136 -21.43 3.42 15.09
CA PRO A 136 -22.50 3.87 14.21
C PRO A 136 -22.29 3.38 12.77
N ASP A 137 -23.37 2.99 12.12
CA ASP A 137 -23.48 2.88 10.68
C ASP A 137 -24.67 3.72 10.23
N THR A 138 -24.45 4.69 9.35
CA THR A 138 -25.48 5.61 8.87
C THR A 138 -26.31 5.09 7.70
N LYS A 139 -26.00 3.89 7.18
CA LYS A 139 -26.71 3.31 6.03
C LYS A 139 -28.14 2.88 6.41
N ASP A 140 -29.05 2.97 5.45
CA ASP A 140 -30.42 2.39 5.51
C ASP A 140 -31.22 2.82 6.75
N GLY A 141 -31.12 4.10 7.15
CA GLY A 141 -31.83 4.63 8.33
C GLY A 141 -31.04 4.52 9.64
N GLY A 142 -29.87 3.89 9.62
CA GLY A 142 -28.94 3.84 10.73
C GLY A 142 -29.02 2.54 11.54
N ASN A 143 -27.87 1.98 11.91
CA ASN A 143 -27.79 0.86 12.84
C ASN A 143 -26.49 0.89 13.67
N TRP A 144 -26.41 -0.01 14.64
CA TRP A 144 -25.22 -0.19 15.47
C TRP A 144 -24.57 -1.54 15.14
N LYS A 145 -23.29 -1.50 14.79
CA LYS A 145 -22.48 -2.69 14.53
C LYS A 145 -21.50 -2.95 15.66
N ILE A 146 -20.96 -4.17 15.73
CA ILE A 146 -19.99 -4.58 16.73
C ILE A 146 -18.59 -4.66 16.12
N THR A 147 -17.59 -4.13 16.82
CA THR A 147 -16.17 -4.31 16.51
C THR A 147 -15.41 -4.77 17.76
N LYS A 148 -14.35 -5.57 17.54
CA LYS A 148 -13.54 -6.22 18.59
C LYS A 148 -12.02 -6.00 18.35
N PRO A 149 -11.55 -4.76 18.18
CA PRO A 149 -10.14 -4.51 17.84
C PRO A 149 -9.17 -4.90 18.96
N ARG A 150 -9.61 -4.94 20.23
CA ARG A 150 -8.77 -5.44 21.33
C ARG A 150 -8.42 -6.92 21.13
N GLU A 151 -9.40 -7.75 20.75
CA GLU A 151 -9.18 -9.17 20.46
C GLU A 151 -8.18 -9.36 19.30
N GLU A 152 -8.27 -8.54 18.25
CA GLU A 152 -7.30 -8.57 17.14
C GLU A 152 -5.89 -8.17 17.57
N MET A 153 -5.77 -7.09 18.33
CA MET A 153 -4.49 -6.60 18.82
C MET A 153 -3.82 -7.60 19.76
N GLU A 154 -4.60 -8.25 20.62
CA GLU A 154 -4.13 -9.29 21.53
C GLU A 154 -3.68 -10.53 20.77
N ALA A 155 -4.51 -11.05 19.85
CA ALA A 155 -4.16 -12.23 19.06
C ALA A 155 -2.87 -12.00 18.25
N VAL A 156 -2.77 -10.87 17.56
CA VAL A 156 -1.55 -10.51 16.82
C VAL A 156 -0.36 -10.35 17.76
N SER A 157 -0.52 -9.72 18.92
CA SER A 157 0.60 -9.52 19.86
C SER A 157 1.08 -10.82 20.47
N LYS A 158 0.17 -11.74 20.79
CA LYS A 158 0.51 -13.07 21.33
C LYS A 158 1.27 -13.90 20.30
N LEU A 159 0.70 -14.08 19.10
CA LEU A 159 1.38 -14.88 18.07
C LEU A 159 2.72 -14.24 17.65
N ASP A 160 2.80 -12.92 17.60
CA ASP A 160 4.07 -12.24 17.31
C ASP A 160 5.15 -12.52 18.38
N ALA A 161 4.79 -12.57 19.67
CA ALA A 161 5.71 -12.95 20.73
C ALA A 161 6.16 -14.43 20.59
N ASP A 162 5.21 -15.33 20.29
CA ASP A 162 5.47 -16.76 20.11
C ASP A 162 6.35 -17.04 18.87
N LYS A 163 6.33 -16.14 17.88
CA LYS A 163 7.03 -16.29 16.59
C LYS A 163 8.27 -15.39 16.46
N ASN A 164 8.94 -15.04 17.57
CA ASN A 164 10.15 -14.20 17.58
C ASN A 164 10.00 -12.86 16.83
N SER A 165 8.84 -12.22 16.99
CA SER A 165 8.43 -10.98 16.31
C SER A 165 8.36 -11.08 14.77
N ASN A 166 8.34 -12.29 14.21
CA ASN A 166 8.30 -12.48 12.76
C ASN A 166 6.95 -12.12 12.16
N LEU A 167 5.85 -12.19 12.92
CA LEU A 167 4.52 -11.85 12.41
C LEU A 167 4.43 -10.38 11.98
N LYS A 168 4.72 -9.44 12.89
CA LYS A 168 4.61 -8.02 12.56
C LYS A 168 5.59 -7.62 11.46
N ARG A 169 6.80 -8.19 11.45
CA ARG A 169 7.80 -7.94 10.40
C ARG A 169 7.32 -8.49 9.05
N LEU A 170 6.74 -9.69 9.00
CA LEU A 170 6.15 -10.25 7.79
C LEU A 170 4.97 -9.39 7.27
N CYS A 171 4.09 -8.93 8.16
CA CYS A 171 3.00 -8.01 7.80
C CYS A 171 3.52 -6.71 7.15
N LYS A 172 4.65 -6.19 7.62
CA LYS A 172 5.31 -4.99 7.07
C LYS A 172 5.94 -5.27 5.70
N MET A 173 6.67 -6.38 5.55
CA MET A 173 7.25 -6.79 4.27
C MET A 173 6.16 -7.05 3.22
N ALA A 174 5.06 -7.69 3.61
CA ALA A 174 3.91 -7.91 2.74
C ALA A 174 3.22 -6.60 2.31
N ARG A 175 3.19 -5.56 3.15
CA ARG A 175 2.71 -4.22 2.76
C ARG A 175 3.63 -3.54 1.75
N ALA A 176 4.94 -3.69 1.91
CA ALA A 176 5.91 -3.20 0.92
C ALA A 176 5.72 -3.88 -0.44
N TRP A 177 5.52 -5.21 -0.45
CA TRP A 177 5.15 -5.97 -1.66
C TRP A 177 3.84 -5.48 -2.28
N LYS A 178 2.77 -5.35 -1.48
CA LYS A 178 1.47 -4.83 -1.91
C LYS A 178 1.63 -3.49 -2.63
N ASN A 179 2.37 -2.57 -2.01
CA ASN A 179 2.64 -1.24 -2.54
C ASN A 179 3.49 -1.29 -3.83
N LYS A 180 4.53 -2.12 -3.87
CA LYS A 180 5.39 -2.30 -5.05
C LYS A 180 4.62 -2.84 -6.26
N HIS A 181 3.73 -3.80 -6.03
CA HIS A 181 3.04 -4.53 -7.09
C HIS A 181 1.61 -4.05 -7.37
N GLY A 182 1.16 -2.97 -6.72
CA GLY A 182 -0.19 -2.43 -6.92
C GLY A 182 -1.28 -3.43 -6.53
N VAL A 183 -1.09 -4.19 -5.45
CA VAL A 183 -2.05 -5.24 -5.04
C VAL A 183 -3.23 -4.60 -4.30
N GLU A 184 -4.44 -4.75 -4.82
CA GLU A 184 -5.66 -4.32 -4.12
C GLU A 184 -6.00 -5.27 -2.96
N MET A 185 -5.35 -5.04 -1.82
CA MET A 185 -5.50 -5.87 -0.62
C MET A 185 -5.57 -4.98 0.63
N GLY A 186 -6.61 -5.18 1.45
CA GLY A 186 -6.76 -4.45 2.70
C GLY A 186 -5.70 -4.84 3.75
N GLY A 187 -5.28 -3.90 4.60
CA GLY A 187 -4.24 -4.16 5.60
C GLY A 187 -4.61 -5.27 6.59
N LEU A 188 -5.88 -5.34 7.01
CA LEU A 188 -6.35 -6.43 7.89
C LEU A 188 -6.31 -7.80 7.18
N LEU A 189 -6.49 -7.85 5.85
CA LEU A 189 -6.36 -9.10 5.09
C LEU A 189 -4.91 -9.57 5.04
N ILE A 190 -3.95 -8.65 4.87
CA ILE A 190 -2.52 -8.96 4.98
C ILE A 190 -2.21 -9.53 6.36
N ASP A 191 -2.66 -8.85 7.42
CA ASP A 191 -2.41 -9.27 8.81
C ASP A 191 -3.00 -10.67 9.06
N THR A 192 -4.20 -10.93 8.55
CA THR A 192 -4.89 -12.22 8.67
C THR A 192 -4.14 -13.33 7.93
N LEU A 193 -3.71 -13.10 6.69
CA LEU A 193 -3.00 -14.10 5.90
C LEU A 193 -1.62 -14.41 6.48
N ALA A 194 -0.88 -13.40 6.96
CA ALA A 194 0.40 -13.59 7.63
C ALA A 194 0.23 -14.35 8.97
N TYR A 195 -0.83 -14.02 9.72
CA TYR A 195 -1.20 -14.75 10.95
C TYR A 195 -1.48 -16.22 10.66
N ASN A 196 -2.30 -16.51 9.65
CA ASN A 196 -2.66 -17.88 9.28
C ASN A 196 -1.42 -18.68 8.83
N PHE A 197 -0.56 -18.09 8.01
CA PHE A 197 0.69 -18.71 7.58
C PHE A 197 1.58 -19.09 8.76
N LEU A 198 1.92 -18.14 9.62
CA LEU A 198 2.80 -18.40 10.77
C LEU A 198 2.14 -19.28 11.84
N SER A 199 0.81 -19.35 11.88
CA SER A 199 0.10 -20.32 12.72
C SER A 199 0.20 -21.74 12.19
N SER A 200 0.33 -21.91 10.87
CA SER A 200 0.40 -23.23 10.21
C SER A 200 1.79 -23.87 10.21
N THR A 201 2.82 -23.20 10.71
CA THR A 201 4.20 -23.71 10.72
C THR A 201 4.98 -23.23 11.95
N ASP A 202 5.92 -24.06 12.40
CA ASP A 202 6.90 -23.76 13.46
C ASP A 202 8.31 -23.49 12.93
N ASN A 203 8.52 -23.66 11.62
CA ASN A 203 9.84 -23.55 10.94
C ASN A 203 10.55 -22.21 11.21
N TYR A 204 9.78 -21.17 11.54
CA TYR A 204 10.24 -19.79 11.68
C TYR A 204 10.22 -19.27 13.12
N ASP A 205 9.83 -20.08 14.10
CA ASP A 205 9.52 -19.62 15.47
C ASP A 205 10.73 -19.02 16.16
N THR A 206 11.92 -19.58 15.91
CA THR A 206 13.20 -19.11 16.44
C THR A 206 14.08 -18.43 15.40
N LYS A 207 13.62 -18.32 14.15
CA LYS A 207 14.39 -17.74 13.05
C LYS A 207 14.34 -16.21 13.10
N SER A 208 15.32 -15.59 12.48
CA SER A 208 15.46 -14.13 12.37
C SER A 208 15.89 -13.74 10.95
N PHE A 209 16.42 -12.53 10.76
CA PHE A 209 16.68 -11.90 9.47
C PHE A 209 17.42 -12.76 8.44
N ASN A 210 18.33 -13.65 8.87
CA ASN A 210 19.06 -14.54 7.96
C ASN A 210 18.14 -15.52 7.19
N SER A 211 16.94 -15.82 7.71
CA SER A 211 15.95 -16.69 7.07
C SER A 211 14.81 -15.92 6.40
N TYR A 212 14.92 -14.59 6.27
CA TYR A 212 13.81 -13.80 5.73
C TYR A 212 13.65 -13.95 4.22
N GLY A 213 14.69 -14.45 3.53
CA GLY A 213 14.54 -14.88 2.14
C GLY A 213 13.52 -16.01 2.02
N GLU A 214 13.75 -17.10 2.75
CA GLU A 214 12.90 -18.29 2.80
C GLU A 214 11.53 -17.98 3.40
N LEU A 215 11.46 -17.20 4.49
CA LEU A 215 10.20 -16.80 5.12
C LEU A 215 9.26 -16.12 4.11
N ASN A 216 9.78 -15.19 3.32
CA ASN A 216 8.96 -14.50 2.32
C ASN A 216 8.63 -15.40 1.13
N ARG A 217 9.58 -16.22 0.65
CA ARG A 217 9.31 -17.22 -0.40
C ARG A 217 8.14 -18.12 0.01
N ASP A 218 8.21 -18.70 1.20
CA ASP A 218 7.22 -19.65 1.69
C ASP A 218 5.89 -18.95 2.01
N PHE A 219 5.91 -17.71 2.49
CA PHE A 219 4.70 -16.91 2.62
C PHE A 219 4.02 -16.65 1.27
N PHE A 220 4.78 -16.31 0.22
CA PHE A 220 4.21 -16.12 -1.11
C PHE A 220 3.72 -17.42 -1.74
N GLN A 221 4.38 -18.54 -1.43
CA GLN A 221 3.88 -19.88 -1.76
C GLN A 221 2.54 -20.15 -1.06
N PHE A 222 2.46 -19.93 0.25
CA PHE A 222 1.21 -20.05 1.00
C PHE A 222 0.09 -19.20 0.39
N LEU A 223 0.39 -17.96 -0.02
CA LEU A 223 -0.57 -17.06 -0.67
C LEU A 223 -1.05 -17.57 -2.03
N LEU A 224 -0.16 -18.08 -2.89
CA LEU A 224 -0.55 -18.56 -4.23
C LEU A 224 -1.35 -19.87 -4.17
N GLU A 225 -1.18 -20.65 -3.10
CA GLU A 225 -1.90 -21.90 -2.82
C GLU A 225 -3.25 -21.68 -2.11
N GLN A 226 -3.55 -20.45 -1.68
CA GLN A 226 -4.85 -20.14 -1.07
C GLN A 226 -6.00 -20.32 -2.06
N PRO A 227 -7.13 -20.92 -1.63
CA PRO A 227 -8.31 -21.05 -2.47
C PRO A 227 -8.90 -19.67 -2.81
N GLU A 228 -9.60 -19.60 -3.94
CA GLU A 228 -10.42 -18.44 -4.28
C GLU A 228 -11.63 -18.38 -3.34
N GLN A 229 -11.69 -17.35 -2.50
CA GLN A 229 -12.78 -17.14 -1.57
C GLN A 229 -12.99 -15.64 -1.31
N ASP A 230 -14.22 -15.28 -0.92
CA ASP A 230 -14.63 -13.89 -0.78
C ASP A 230 -14.16 -13.23 0.53
N TYR A 231 -13.82 -14.02 1.55
CA TYR A 231 -13.39 -13.50 2.85
C TYR A 231 -12.52 -14.48 3.63
N TYR A 232 -11.79 -13.93 4.60
CA TYR A 232 -11.07 -14.65 5.65
C TYR A 232 -11.56 -14.21 7.04
N ARG A 233 -11.28 -15.00 8.08
CA ARG A 233 -11.60 -14.64 9.47
C ARG A 233 -10.41 -13.93 10.11
N ALA A 234 -10.62 -12.70 10.57
CA ALA A 234 -9.58 -11.95 11.28
C ALA A 234 -9.16 -12.66 12.58
N PRO A 235 -7.87 -12.63 12.95
CA PRO A 235 -7.41 -13.21 14.21
C PRO A 235 -8.04 -12.51 15.41
N GLY A 236 -8.43 -13.26 16.43
CA GLY A 236 -9.11 -12.75 17.62
C GLY A 236 -10.59 -12.46 17.37
N SER A 237 -10.91 -11.39 16.63
CA SER A 237 -12.28 -10.91 16.46
C SER A 237 -13.18 -11.81 15.61
N ASN A 238 -12.60 -12.70 14.79
CA ASN A 238 -13.31 -13.56 13.83
C ASN A 238 -14.22 -12.80 12.84
N GLN A 239 -13.99 -11.50 12.66
CA GLN A 239 -14.76 -10.74 11.67
C GLN A 239 -14.41 -11.18 10.25
N ASN A 240 -15.39 -11.08 9.34
CA ASN A 240 -15.17 -11.36 7.93
C ASN A 240 -14.35 -10.24 7.27
N VAL A 241 -13.14 -10.59 6.83
CA VAL A 241 -12.24 -9.71 6.11
C VAL A 241 -12.37 -9.99 4.62
N ARG A 242 -13.02 -9.08 3.90
CA ARG A 242 -13.31 -9.25 2.47
C ARG A 242 -12.05 -9.25 1.60
N VAL A 243 -12.00 -10.19 0.66
CA VAL A 243 -11.06 -10.20 -0.47
C VAL A 243 -11.66 -9.33 -1.59
N LYS A 244 -11.02 -8.20 -1.91
CA LYS A 244 -11.49 -7.29 -2.95
C LYS A 244 -11.10 -7.77 -4.36
N LYS A 245 -9.91 -8.34 -4.47
CA LYS A 245 -9.34 -8.83 -5.72
C LYS A 245 -8.46 -10.05 -5.44
N GLN A 246 -8.44 -10.98 -6.39
CA GLN A 246 -7.54 -12.14 -6.35
C GLN A 246 -6.07 -11.69 -6.33
N PHE A 247 -5.29 -12.30 -5.45
CA PHE A 247 -3.89 -11.95 -5.21
C PHE A 247 -2.92 -13.05 -5.67
N GLN A 248 -3.42 -14.25 -5.96
CA GLN A 248 -2.64 -15.47 -6.26
C GLN A 248 -1.65 -15.26 -7.41
N LYS A 249 -2.06 -14.62 -8.52
CA LYS A 249 -1.16 -14.32 -9.65
C LYS A 249 0.00 -13.39 -9.25
N LYS A 250 -0.28 -12.36 -8.45
CA LYS A 250 0.74 -11.42 -7.95
C LYS A 250 1.64 -12.10 -6.91
N ALA A 251 1.08 -12.98 -6.08
CA ALA A 251 1.83 -13.80 -5.11
C ALA A 251 2.78 -14.77 -5.83
N LYS A 252 2.33 -15.46 -6.88
CA LYS A 252 3.20 -16.31 -7.71
C LYS A 252 4.37 -15.53 -8.29
N LYS A 253 4.13 -14.33 -8.84
CA LYS A 253 5.21 -13.47 -9.34
C LYS A 253 6.21 -13.11 -8.24
N ALA A 254 5.73 -12.86 -7.02
CA ALA A 254 6.59 -12.56 -5.88
C ALA A 254 7.40 -13.77 -5.42
N TYR A 255 6.79 -14.95 -5.37
CA TYR A 255 7.46 -16.23 -5.14
C TYR A 255 8.61 -16.44 -6.13
N ASP A 256 8.34 -16.32 -7.44
CA ASP A 256 9.35 -16.50 -8.49
C ASP A 256 10.50 -15.47 -8.36
N LEU A 257 10.20 -14.25 -7.88
CA LEU A 257 11.22 -13.22 -7.61
C LEU A 257 12.03 -13.52 -6.34
N CYS A 258 11.41 -14.05 -5.28
CA CYS A 258 12.09 -14.50 -4.07
C CYS A 258 13.07 -15.63 -4.38
N VAL A 259 12.66 -16.64 -5.16
CA VAL A 259 13.55 -17.74 -5.60
C VAL A 259 14.79 -17.19 -6.29
N LYS A 260 14.61 -16.31 -7.28
CA LYS A 260 15.72 -15.66 -8.01
C LYS A 260 16.61 -14.78 -7.15
N ALA A 261 16.10 -14.25 -6.04
CA ALA A 261 16.86 -13.42 -5.11
C ALA A 261 17.66 -14.28 -4.12
N ILE A 262 17.10 -15.42 -3.69
CA ILE A 262 17.77 -16.40 -2.83
C ILE A 262 18.91 -17.09 -3.59
N GLU A 263 18.69 -17.51 -4.84
CA GLU A 263 19.73 -18.10 -5.70
C GLU A 263 20.91 -17.16 -5.93
N ALA A 264 20.64 -15.85 -5.96
CA ALA A 264 21.61 -14.80 -6.20
C ALA A 264 22.24 -14.24 -4.91
N LYS A 265 22.12 -14.93 -3.77
CA LYS A 265 22.50 -14.42 -2.43
C LYS A 265 23.89 -13.77 -2.36
N ASP A 266 24.86 -14.36 -3.06
CA ASP A 266 26.26 -13.94 -3.06
C ASP A 266 26.66 -13.14 -4.32
N GLU A 267 25.69 -12.79 -5.18
CA GLU A 267 25.91 -11.96 -6.37
C GLU A 267 25.82 -10.46 -6.04
N ALA A 268 26.64 -9.63 -6.70
CA ALA A 268 26.63 -8.17 -6.54
C ALA A 268 25.26 -7.49 -6.82
N GLY A 269 24.35 -8.19 -7.52
CA GLY A 269 23.01 -7.71 -7.88
C GLY A 269 21.87 -8.17 -6.97
N VAL A 270 22.15 -8.84 -5.84
CA VAL A 270 21.11 -9.40 -4.95
C VAL A 270 20.11 -8.35 -4.44
N ASN A 271 20.59 -7.14 -4.13
CA ASN A 271 19.77 -6.02 -3.68
C ASN A 271 18.70 -5.65 -4.73
N ASP A 272 19.08 -5.61 -6.01
CA ASP A 272 18.16 -5.29 -7.08
C ASP A 272 17.13 -6.40 -7.32
N LYS A 273 17.48 -7.67 -7.03
CA LYS A 273 16.53 -8.77 -7.04
C LYS A 273 15.49 -8.59 -5.93
N TRP A 274 15.90 -8.28 -4.70
CA TRP A 274 14.96 -8.02 -3.60
C TRP A 274 14.13 -6.75 -3.79
N LYS A 275 14.69 -5.69 -4.37
CA LYS A 275 13.93 -4.49 -4.77
C LYS A 275 12.85 -4.77 -5.80
N LYS A 276 12.99 -5.82 -6.63
CA LYS A 276 11.90 -6.25 -7.53
C LYS A 276 10.72 -6.83 -6.76
N VAL A 277 10.93 -7.38 -5.55
CA VAL A 277 9.89 -7.88 -4.64
C VAL A 277 9.28 -6.74 -3.81
N PHE A 278 10.11 -5.96 -3.13
CA PHE A 278 9.66 -5.03 -2.08
C PHE A 278 9.70 -3.55 -2.45
N GLY A 279 10.31 -3.20 -3.59
CA GLY A 279 10.44 -1.83 -4.02
C GLY A 279 11.57 -1.05 -3.35
N ARG A 280 11.48 0.28 -3.43
CA ARG A 280 12.53 1.21 -3.01
C ARG A 280 12.94 1.14 -1.53
N PRO A 281 12.07 0.78 -0.57
CA PRO A 281 12.50 0.65 0.82
C PRO A 281 13.55 -0.45 1.06
N PHE A 282 13.68 -1.43 0.15
CA PHE A 282 14.75 -2.42 0.27
C PHE A 282 16.12 -1.78 -0.06
N PRO A 283 17.17 -1.97 0.76
CA PRO A 283 18.44 -1.27 0.63
C PRO A 283 19.09 -1.43 -0.74
N SER A 284 19.64 -0.33 -1.28
CA SER A 284 20.55 -0.36 -2.44
C SER A 284 21.88 -1.01 -2.09
N ASN A 285 22.61 -1.50 -3.10
CA ASN A 285 24.01 -1.81 -2.89
C ASN A 285 24.79 -0.48 -2.75
N ILE A 286 25.72 -0.40 -1.79
CA ILE A 286 26.47 0.83 -1.45
C ILE A 286 27.35 1.26 -2.62
N GLU A 287 27.83 0.32 -3.43
CA GLU A 287 28.60 0.60 -4.65
C GLU A 287 27.77 1.33 -5.72
N SER A 288 26.46 1.08 -5.80
CA SER A 288 25.56 1.77 -6.74
C SER A 288 25.39 3.27 -6.42
N THR A 289 25.49 3.64 -5.15
CA THR A 289 25.47 5.04 -4.69
C THR A 289 26.80 5.75 -4.97
N SER A 290 27.92 5.04 -4.94
CA SER A 290 29.23 5.58 -5.30
C SER A 290 29.41 5.72 -6.82
N ASP A 291 28.93 4.74 -7.60
CA ASP A 291 28.98 4.75 -9.08
C ASP A 291 28.11 5.84 -9.71
N SER A 292 26.99 6.20 -9.06
CA SER A 292 26.16 7.33 -9.48
C SER A 292 26.79 8.69 -9.16
N ILE A 293 27.71 8.76 -8.18
CA ILE A 293 28.46 9.96 -7.83
C ILE A 293 29.77 10.08 -8.65
N GLN A 294 30.41 8.95 -9.01
CA GLN A 294 31.69 8.93 -9.74
C GLN A 294 31.59 8.85 -11.28
N LYS A 295 30.41 8.59 -11.88
CA LYS A 295 30.22 8.66 -13.36
C LYS A 295 29.99 10.07 -13.90
N THR A 296 30.52 11.08 -13.22
CA THR A 296 30.36 12.49 -13.60
C THR A 296 31.39 13.00 -14.62
N ASP A 297 32.36 12.20 -15.07
CA ASP A 297 33.41 12.68 -16.00
C ASP A 297 33.53 11.98 -17.38
N SER A 298 32.50 11.26 -17.85
CA SER A 298 32.48 10.83 -19.28
C SER A 298 31.11 10.44 -19.90
N THR A 299 29.98 10.72 -19.26
CA THR A 299 28.67 10.30 -19.81
C THR A 299 28.03 11.36 -20.72
N LEU A 300 27.84 11.03 -22.00
CA LEU A 300 27.20 11.86 -23.04
C LEU A 300 25.67 12.02 -22.91
N TRP A 301 25.07 11.58 -21.80
CA TRP A 301 23.60 11.53 -21.64
C TRP A 301 23.15 11.84 -20.22
N THR A 302 21.94 12.38 -20.08
CA THR A 302 21.38 12.79 -18.79
C THR A 302 20.36 11.78 -18.29
N ASN A 303 20.51 11.29 -17.05
CA ASN A 303 19.49 10.48 -16.42
C ASN A 303 18.37 11.36 -15.86
N THR A 304 17.18 11.29 -16.47
CA THR A 304 16.00 12.09 -16.11
C THR A 304 14.90 11.30 -15.39
N GLU A 305 15.19 10.08 -14.95
CA GLU A 305 14.20 9.23 -14.28
C GLU A 305 13.74 9.81 -12.94
N GLN A 306 12.44 9.99 -12.78
CA GLN A 306 11.79 10.36 -11.53
C GLN A 306 11.08 9.14 -10.92
N PHE A 307 10.95 9.11 -9.60
CA PHE A 307 10.22 8.05 -8.88
C PHE A 307 9.00 8.64 -8.20
N ILE A 308 7.84 8.01 -8.38
CA ILE A 308 6.58 8.50 -7.80
C ILE A 308 6.64 8.46 -6.27
N GLU A 309 7.41 7.51 -5.73
CA GLU A 309 7.64 7.33 -4.31
C GLU A 309 8.48 8.48 -3.68
N ASP A 310 9.14 9.33 -4.48
CA ASP A 310 9.79 10.56 -3.99
C ASP A 310 8.82 11.76 -3.94
N GLN A 311 7.67 11.66 -4.60
CA GLN A 311 6.71 12.75 -4.73
C GLN A 311 5.48 12.57 -3.84
N TYR A 312 5.08 11.33 -3.57
CA TYR A 312 3.87 11.01 -2.82
C TYR A 312 4.06 9.84 -1.85
N PRO A 313 3.47 9.86 -0.65
CA PRO A 313 3.32 8.69 0.19
C PRO A 313 2.51 7.59 -0.54
N ILE A 314 2.84 6.33 -0.26
CA ILE A 314 2.25 5.18 -0.95
C ILE A 314 1.42 4.31 -0.02
N ASP A 315 0.14 4.18 -0.37
CA ASP A 315 -0.76 3.21 0.24
C ASP A 315 -1.79 2.74 -0.79
N ILE A 316 -1.46 1.64 -1.46
CA ILE A 316 -2.31 1.11 -2.53
C ILE A 316 -3.62 0.61 -1.93
N ARG A 317 -4.79 1.08 -2.37
CA ARG A 317 -6.08 0.61 -1.84
C ARG A 317 -7.04 0.13 -2.91
N TYR A 318 -6.72 0.46 -4.15
CA TYR A 318 -7.53 0.28 -5.34
C TYR A 318 -6.67 -0.37 -6.41
N ASP A 319 -7.34 -0.93 -7.39
CA ASP A 319 -6.73 -1.53 -8.55
C ASP A 319 -6.82 -0.59 -9.75
N MET A 320 -5.80 -0.69 -10.60
CA MET A 320 -5.74 -0.06 -11.89
C MET A 320 -5.11 -1.05 -12.86
N SER A 321 -5.54 -1.02 -14.10
CA SER A 321 -4.89 -1.72 -15.19
C SER A 321 -4.67 -0.78 -16.37
N ILE A 322 -3.47 -0.82 -16.94
CA ILE A 322 -3.15 -0.18 -18.21
C ILE A 322 -2.86 -1.23 -19.27
N ASP A 323 -3.23 -0.94 -20.51
CA ASP A 323 -2.78 -1.69 -21.68
C ASP A 323 -2.48 -0.72 -22.82
N CYS A 324 -1.96 -1.24 -23.92
CA CYS A 324 -1.57 -0.47 -25.09
C CYS A 324 -2.17 -1.11 -26.32
N ASN A 325 -2.90 -0.35 -27.13
CA ASN A 325 -3.20 -0.77 -28.50
C ASN A 325 -1.94 -0.57 -29.36
N VAL A 326 -1.58 -1.57 -30.15
CA VAL A 326 -0.42 -1.50 -31.05
C VAL A 326 -0.93 -1.34 -32.47
N ASN A 327 -0.74 -0.16 -33.04
CA ASN A 327 -1.27 0.21 -34.34
C ASN A 327 -0.19 0.15 -35.43
N GLN A 328 -0.55 -0.44 -36.56
CA GLN A 328 0.22 -0.49 -37.80
C GLN A 328 -0.74 -0.50 -39.00
N ASP A 329 -0.44 0.31 -40.01
CA ASP A 329 -1.19 0.33 -41.26
C ASP A 329 -1.30 -1.07 -41.89
N GLY A 330 -2.54 -1.49 -42.17
CA GLY A 330 -2.84 -2.77 -42.84
C GLY A 330 -2.82 -4.02 -41.95
N PHE A 331 -2.64 -3.89 -40.63
CA PHE A 331 -2.67 -5.02 -39.69
C PHE A 331 -3.86 -4.94 -38.74
N ARG A 332 -4.32 -6.10 -38.24
CA ARG A 332 -5.36 -6.17 -37.22
C ARG A 332 -4.81 -5.65 -35.89
N GLU A 333 -5.56 -4.75 -35.24
CA GLU A 333 -5.24 -4.25 -33.91
C GLU A 333 -5.10 -5.40 -32.89
N SER A 334 -4.04 -5.36 -32.09
CA SER A 334 -3.81 -6.23 -30.93
C SER A 334 -3.34 -5.38 -29.78
N THR A 335 -3.66 -5.79 -28.55
CA THR A 335 -3.06 -5.14 -27.39
C THR A 335 -1.65 -5.66 -27.13
N LEU A 336 -0.82 -4.84 -26.49
CA LEU A 336 0.56 -5.18 -26.16
C LEU A 336 0.63 -6.39 -25.22
N ARG A 337 -0.26 -6.47 -24.22
CA ARG A 337 -0.34 -7.66 -23.34
C ARG A 337 -0.64 -8.94 -24.14
N GLN A 338 -1.58 -8.89 -25.08
CA GLN A 338 -1.89 -10.03 -25.94
C GLN A 338 -0.69 -10.43 -26.83
N MET A 339 0.06 -9.46 -27.36
CA MET A 339 1.27 -9.73 -28.12
C MET A 339 2.34 -10.41 -27.24
N ILE A 340 2.56 -9.92 -26.02
CA ILE A 340 3.51 -10.51 -25.07
C ILE A 340 3.11 -11.95 -24.71
N ASP A 341 1.84 -12.18 -24.40
CA ASP A 341 1.33 -13.51 -24.04
C ASP A 341 1.48 -14.51 -25.19
N LYS A 342 1.27 -14.06 -26.44
CA LYS A 342 1.46 -14.86 -27.66
C LYS A 342 2.91 -14.90 -28.16
N LYS A 343 3.83 -14.23 -27.47
CA LYS A 343 5.25 -14.09 -27.87
C LYS A 343 5.43 -13.46 -29.26
N TYR A 344 4.52 -12.58 -29.67
CA TYR A 344 4.67 -11.79 -30.88
C TYR A 344 5.65 -10.63 -30.66
N PRO A 345 6.64 -10.44 -31.56
CA PRO A 345 7.62 -9.37 -31.40
C PRO A 345 6.97 -8.00 -31.61
N LEU A 346 7.31 -7.03 -30.75
CA LEU A 346 6.99 -5.64 -30.98
C LEU A 346 8.13 -4.99 -31.76
N LEU A 347 7.86 -4.63 -33.01
CA LEU A 347 8.86 -4.05 -33.91
C LEU A 347 8.84 -2.52 -33.88
N PRO A 348 9.92 -1.86 -34.35
CA PRO A 348 9.94 -0.42 -34.54
C PRO A 348 8.88 0.08 -35.52
N LYS A 349 8.63 1.40 -35.51
CA LYS A 349 7.68 2.12 -36.38
C LYS A 349 6.24 1.67 -36.19
N LYS A 350 5.80 1.61 -34.93
CA LYS A 350 4.43 1.36 -34.48
C LYS A 350 3.98 2.53 -33.63
N THR A 351 2.70 2.86 -33.75
CA THR A 351 2.04 3.77 -32.81
C THR A 351 1.55 2.94 -31.63
N LEU A 352 1.90 3.38 -30.43
CA LEU A 352 1.51 2.78 -29.16
C LEU A 352 0.52 3.70 -28.45
N GLU A 353 -0.71 3.24 -28.28
CA GLU A 353 -1.76 4.00 -27.59
C GLU A 353 -2.04 3.36 -26.24
N PHE A 354 -1.35 3.86 -25.21
CA PHE A 354 -1.55 3.44 -23.82
C PHE A 354 -2.83 4.05 -23.26
N ARG A 355 -3.59 3.25 -22.52
CA ARG A 355 -4.82 3.68 -21.87
C ARG A 355 -5.05 2.96 -20.55
N ILE A 356 -5.79 3.60 -19.66
CA ILE A 356 -6.33 2.94 -18.48
C ILE A 356 -7.50 2.05 -18.92
N THR A 357 -7.35 0.72 -18.80
CA THR A 357 -8.39 -0.25 -19.15
C THR A 357 -9.31 -0.58 -17.97
N PHE A 358 -8.85 -0.34 -16.75
CA PHE A 358 -9.64 -0.51 -15.55
C PHE A 358 -9.10 0.39 -14.43
N ILE A 359 -10.00 0.97 -13.64
CA ILE A 359 -9.67 1.69 -12.40
C ILE A 359 -10.89 1.69 -11.48
N ASN A 360 -10.71 1.42 -10.20
CA ASN A 360 -11.80 1.44 -9.20
C ASN A 360 -11.57 2.43 -8.05
N VAL A 361 -10.74 3.44 -8.28
CA VAL A 361 -10.55 4.56 -7.34
C VAL A 361 -11.85 5.39 -7.31
N PRO A 362 -12.50 5.56 -6.15
CA PRO A 362 -13.77 6.29 -6.09
C PRO A 362 -13.56 7.81 -6.04
N GLY A 363 -14.52 8.57 -6.54
CA GLY A 363 -14.52 10.04 -6.48
C GLY A 363 -13.42 10.66 -7.34
N SER A 364 -12.98 11.87 -6.97
CA SER A 364 -11.93 12.60 -7.69
C SER A 364 -10.52 12.09 -7.32
N TYR A 365 -9.67 12.01 -8.34
CA TYR A 365 -8.26 11.64 -8.23
C TYR A 365 -7.49 12.20 -9.44
N GLU A 366 -6.17 12.26 -9.33
CA GLU A 366 -5.27 12.73 -10.38
C GLU A 366 -4.55 11.53 -11.01
N ILE A 367 -4.35 11.55 -12.33
CA ILE A 367 -3.59 10.54 -13.06
C ILE A 367 -2.23 11.10 -13.46
N TYR A 368 -1.20 10.27 -13.36
CA TYR A 368 0.16 10.58 -13.78
C TYR A 368 0.73 9.42 -14.60
N TRP A 369 1.51 9.77 -15.63
CA TRP A 369 2.20 8.82 -16.50
C TRP A 369 3.71 8.96 -16.39
N LYS A 370 4.41 7.83 -16.51
CA LYS A 370 5.86 7.77 -16.67
C LYS A 370 6.21 6.87 -17.84
N ILE A 371 7.04 7.39 -18.75
CA ILE A 371 7.53 6.66 -19.91
C ILE A 371 9.05 6.62 -19.78
N LEU A 372 9.58 5.41 -19.63
CA LEU A 372 10.98 5.16 -19.37
C LEU A 372 11.55 4.25 -20.44
N ASN A 373 12.52 4.78 -21.18
CA ASN A 373 13.30 4.00 -22.13
C ASN A 373 14.57 3.52 -21.45
N ARG A 374 15.01 2.30 -21.75
CA ARG A 374 16.24 1.71 -21.18
C ARG A 374 17.08 1.06 -22.26
N GLY A 375 18.34 0.82 -21.91
CA GLY A 375 19.34 0.20 -22.78
C GLY A 375 20.28 1.22 -23.42
N GLU A 376 21.36 0.72 -23.99
CA GLU A 376 22.42 1.55 -24.59
C GLU A 376 21.90 2.49 -25.67
N GLU A 377 20.92 2.04 -26.47
CA GLU A 377 20.35 2.85 -27.56
C GLU A 377 19.60 4.08 -27.03
N ALA A 378 18.91 3.96 -25.90
CA ALA A 378 18.26 5.09 -25.24
C ALA A 378 19.31 6.10 -24.74
N GLN A 379 20.44 5.62 -24.22
CA GLN A 379 21.55 6.44 -23.74
C GLN A 379 22.25 7.17 -24.90
N LYS A 380 22.59 6.45 -25.98
CA LYS A 380 23.21 7.04 -27.19
C LYS A 380 22.36 8.15 -27.80
N ARG A 381 21.03 8.03 -27.74
CA ARG A 381 20.08 9.02 -28.25
C ARG A 381 19.75 10.15 -27.26
N ASN A 382 20.24 10.07 -26.02
CA ASN A 382 19.80 10.93 -24.92
C ASN A 382 18.27 10.94 -24.73
N GLN A 383 17.64 9.76 -24.88
CA GLN A 383 16.18 9.56 -24.85
C GLN A 383 15.76 8.57 -23.75
N VAL A 384 16.47 8.54 -22.62
CA VAL A 384 16.10 7.69 -21.45
C VAL A 384 14.73 8.08 -20.88
N ARG A 385 14.43 9.39 -20.83
CA ARG A 385 13.17 9.94 -20.29
C ARG A 385 12.96 9.53 -18.82
N GLY A 386 11.75 9.16 -18.43
CA GLY A 386 11.41 8.75 -17.07
C GLY A 386 10.84 9.86 -16.16
N GLN A 387 10.58 11.05 -16.69
CA GLN A 387 9.81 12.08 -15.99
C GLN A 387 8.38 11.61 -15.71
N ILE A 388 7.82 12.06 -14.60
CA ILE A 388 6.45 11.81 -14.19
C ILE A 388 5.62 13.04 -14.57
N ILE A 389 4.63 12.83 -15.42
CA ILE A 389 3.84 13.90 -16.02
C ILE A 389 2.37 13.71 -15.64
N LYS A 390 1.75 14.77 -15.14
CA LYS A 390 0.31 14.79 -14.85
C LYS A 390 -0.48 14.64 -16.15
N ASP A 391 -1.46 13.76 -16.15
CA ASP A 391 -2.39 13.56 -17.25
C ASP A 391 -3.29 14.79 -17.42
N SER A 392 -3.58 15.15 -18.67
CA SER A 392 -4.43 16.30 -19.01
C SER A 392 -5.93 15.98 -19.03
N GLY A 393 -6.32 14.80 -18.55
CA GLY A 393 -7.71 14.32 -18.51
C GLY A 393 -8.06 13.33 -19.63
N SER A 394 -7.11 12.95 -20.49
CA SER A 394 -7.34 11.96 -21.55
C SER A 394 -7.34 10.53 -21.02
N CYS A 395 -6.67 10.27 -19.89
CA CYS A 395 -6.40 8.90 -19.40
C CYS A 395 -5.69 8.02 -20.45
N GLU A 396 -4.97 8.67 -21.37
CA GLU A 396 -4.35 8.06 -22.54
C GLU A 396 -2.98 8.69 -22.81
N LYS A 397 -2.07 7.89 -23.34
CA LYS A 397 -0.73 8.32 -23.76
C LYS A 397 -0.34 7.68 -25.07
N VAL A 398 0.00 8.51 -26.06
CA VAL A 398 0.49 8.04 -27.37
C VAL A 398 2.01 8.10 -27.40
N GLU A 399 2.62 7.02 -27.84
CA GLU A 399 4.08 6.85 -27.98
C GLU A 399 4.42 6.15 -29.30
N GLN A 400 5.71 6.12 -29.65
CA GLN A 400 6.20 5.53 -30.89
C GLN A 400 7.29 4.50 -30.59
N THR A 401 7.29 3.36 -31.29
CA THR A 401 8.41 2.39 -31.19
C THR A 401 9.60 2.85 -32.02
N LEU A 402 10.40 3.76 -31.48
CA LEU A 402 11.49 4.40 -32.24
C LEU A 402 12.73 3.51 -32.38
N PHE A 403 13.06 2.72 -31.36
CA PHE A 403 14.28 1.91 -31.32
C PHE A 403 14.14 0.69 -30.41
N LYS A 404 15.04 -0.27 -30.58
CA LYS A 404 15.09 -1.50 -29.77
C LYS A 404 15.39 -1.18 -28.31
N GLY A 405 14.68 -1.83 -27.40
CA GLY A 405 15.01 -1.77 -25.99
C GLY A 405 13.93 -2.33 -25.07
N ASP A 406 14.30 -2.46 -23.80
CA ASP A 406 13.41 -2.83 -22.71
C ASP A 406 12.80 -1.55 -22.14
N HIS A 407 11.64 -1.15 -22.64
CA HIS A 407 10.98 0.09 -22.20
C HIS A 407 9.86 -0.21 -21.22
N VAL A 408 9.43 0.83 -20.52
CA VAL A 408 8.43 0.73 -19.46
C VAL A 408 7.49 1.92 -19.52
N VAL A 409 6.19 1.64 -19.39
CA VAL A 409 5.19 2.65 -19.09
C VAL A 409 4.55 2.34 -17.75
N GLU A 410 4.49 3.35 -16.89
CA GLU A 410 3.83 3.29 -15.58
C GLU A 410 2.71 4.35 -15.53
N CYS A 411 1.63 3.99 -14.84
CA CYS A 411 0.51 4.88 -14.58
C CYS A 411 0.18 4.87 -13.09
N TYR A 412 -0.16 6.03 -12.55
CA TYR A 412 -0.37 6.25 -11.13
C TYR A 412 -1.66 7.03 -10.89
N ALA A 413 -2.41 6.68 -9.85
CA ALA A 413 -3.57 7.43 -9.38
C ALA A 413 -3.28 8.01 -7.99
N ILE A 414 -3.34 9.33 -7.88
CA ILE A 414 -3.14 10.08 -6.66
C ILE A 414 -4.49 10.56 -6.14
N LYS A 415 -4.80 10.25 -4.88
CA LYS A 415 -6.01 10.71 -4.21
C LYS A 415 -5.63 11.32 -2.87
N ASN A 416 -6.04 12.57 -2.64
CA ASN A 416 -5.73 13.33 -1.43
C ASN A 416 -4.22 13.31 -1.09
N GLY A 417 -3.37 13.53 -2.10
CA GLY A 417 -1.91 13.53 -1.92
C GLY A 417 -1.28 12.15 -1.71
N ILE A 418 -2.01 11.05 -1.84
CA ILE A 418 -1.52 9.68 -1.62
C ILE A 418 -1.59 8.87 -2.91
N LEU A 419 -0.55 8.10 -3.22
CA LEU A 419 -0.55 7.11 -4.29
C LEU A 419 -1.39 5.90 -3.88
N VAL A 420 -2.58 5.76 -4.48
CA VAL A 420 -3.59 4.76 -4.10
C VAL A 420 -3.81 3.63 -5.10
N ALA A 421 -3.35 3.78 -6.33
CA ALA A 421 -3.29 2.71 -7.33
C ALA A 421 -2.14 2.97 -8.30
N LYS A 422 -1.53 1.89 -8.82
CA LYS A 422 -0.53 1.97 -9.87
C LYS A 422 -0.55 0.72 -10.73
N ASP A 423 -0.20 0.87 -11.99
CA ASP A 423 0.10 -0.26 -12.86
C ASP A 423 1.31 0.04 -13.76
N ARG A 424 1.91 -1.04 -14.27
CA ARG A 424 3.08 -0.99 -15.13
C ARG A 424 2.93 -1.99 -16.26
N ILE A 425 3.26 -1.55 -17.46
CA ILE A 425 3.41 -2.42 -18.62
C ILE A 425 4.86 -2.39 -19.14
N HIS A 426 5.35 -3.58 -19.47
CA HIS A 426 6.65 -3.77 -20.11
C HIS A 426 6.48 -3.63 -21.62
N VAL A 427 7.40 -2.91 -22.27
CA VAL A 427 7.33 -2.60 -23.70
C VAL A 427 8.64 -3.09 -24.35
N PRO A 428 8.74 -4.39 -24.68
CA PRO A 428 9.94 -4.97 -25.25
C PRO A 428 10.01 -4.74 -26.77
N ILE A 429 10.69 -3.68 -27.21
CA ILE A 429 10.90 -3.44 -28.64
C ILE A 429 12.09 -4.29 -29.12
N SER A 430 11.85 -5.17 -30.07
CA SER A 430 12.86 -6.04 -30.68
C SER A 430 13.21 -5.55 -32.10
N LEU A 431 14.44 -5.83 -32.55
CA LEU A 431 14.72 -5.88 -33.99
C LEU A 431 14.24 -7.23 -34.50
N ASN A 432 13.90 -7.33 -35.80
CA ASN A 432 13.58 -8.62 -36.40
C ASN A 432 14.67 -9.66 -36.04
N GLY A 433 14.21 -10.85 -35.65
CA GLY A 433 15.04 -12.03 -35.49
C GLY A 433 15.52 -12.56 -36.83
#